data_AF-A0A086QZZ0-F1
#
_entry.id   AF-A0A086QZZ0-F1
#
_cell.length_a   1.000
_cell.length_b   1.000
_cell.length_c   1.000
_cell.angle_alpha   90.00
_cell.angle_beta   90.00
_cell.angle_gamma   90.00
#
_symmetry.space_group_name_H-M   'P 1'
#
loop_
_entity.id
_entity.type
_entity.pdbx_description
1 polymer ?
#
loop_
_entity_poly.entity_id
_entity_poly.type
_entity_poly.pdbx_seq_one_letter_code
_entity_poly.pdbx_strand_id
1 'polypeptide(L)'
;MVMEKIRGEGFEDQDISPFSSGTTACTAVVRDMQLYIGNLGDSRCVLSRAGRSHLITVDHSCRTNADEQQRVREDGGHYDTDGYLNGAIGVSRAFGAFDKNCGQKLSGLTCEPQIHKETLRREDEFMIIACDGVFDVISCQEAVNCVRKHLRGGGTAETAAQALCKFAFERRSLDNLSAVIAVFQPPERLQHKDKRPADWTPTTPGLGEEKATTAEARPSSSSRSPLAATQSGASAGDRTGVSGGGSGAAGSGGDRTAAGEGPPRRRINFAALKGLL
;
A
#
# COMPACT_ATOMS: atom_id res chain seq x y z
N MET A 1 -23.22 11.46 7.11
CA MET A 1 -21.83 11.16 7.46
C MET A 1 -21.83 10.67 8.90
N VAL A 2 -21.89 9.36 9.12
CA VAL A 2 -21.83 8.79 10.48
C VAL A 2 -20.37 8.42 10.71
N MET A 3 -19.68 9.19 11.55
CA MET A 3 -18.35 8.85 12.05
C MET A 3 -18.54 8.21 13.42
N GLU A 4 -18.37 6.89 13.52
CA GLU A 4 -18.29 6.26 14.83
C GLU A 4 -16.88 6.44 15.39
N LYS A 5 -16.78 7.28 16.41
CA LYS A 5 -15.58 7.55 17.18
C LYS A 5 -15.52 6.57 18.35
N ILE A 6 -14.65 5.57 18.30
CA ILE A 6 -14.31 4.79 19.49
C ILE A 6 -13.42 5.69 20.37
N ARG A 7 -14.01 6.27 21.42
CA ARG A 7 -13.33 7.13 22.39
C ARG A 7 -12.47 6.27 23.32
N GLY A 8 -11.15 6.45 23.27
CA GLY A 8 -10.26 6.10 24.38
C GLY A 8 -10.08 7.32 25.28
N GLU A 9 -10.15 7.14 26.60
CA GLU A 9 -9.86 8.19 27.57
C GLU A 9 -8.40 8.66 27.42
N GLY A 10 -8.22 9.98 27.43
CA GLY A 10 -6.99 10.66 27.04
C GLY A 10 -5.90 10.60 28.11
N PHE A 11 -4.66 10.48 27.65
CA PHE A 11 -3.47 10.81 28.42
C PHE A 11 -3.26 12.33 28.29
N GLU A 12 -3.24 13.07 29.40
CA GLU A 12 -2.79 14.46 29.41
C GLU A 12 -1.27 14.47 29.54
N ASP A 13 -0.58 14.65 28.42
CA ASP A 13 0.87 14.76 28.38
C ASP A 13 1.24 16.26 28.46
N GLN A 14 1.79 16.68 29.60
CA GLN A 14 2.01 18.09 29.94
C GLN A 14 3.21 18.73 29.22
N ASP A 15 3.93 17.98 28.37
CA ASP A 15 5.14 18.43 27.65
C ASP A 15 4.97 18.49 26.10
N ILE A 16 3.73 18.53 25.61
CA ILE A 16 3.44 18.69 24.18
C ILE A 16 3.26 20.17 23.87
N SER A 17 4.23 20.78 23.18
CA SER A 17 3.98 22.08 22.54
C SER A 17 2.75 21.93 21.62
N PRO A 18 1.75 22.82 21.67
CA PRO A 18 0.49 22.63 20.95
C PRO A 18 0.66 22.58 19.42
N PHE A 19 1.85 22.90 18.91
CA PHE A 19 2.16 22.97 17.49
C PHE A 19 3.13 21.88 17.00
N SER A 20 3.69 21.05 17.88
CA SER A 20 4.60 19.97 17.45
C SER A 20 3.89 18.77 16.84
N SER A 21 2.58 18.63 17.05
CA SER A 21 1.81 17.58 16.38
C SER A 21 1.65 17.92 14.90
N GLY A 22 1.68 16.86 14.08
CA GLY A 22 1.47 16.97 12.64
C GLY A 22 0.39 16.02 12.17
N THR A 23 -0.16 16.28 10.98
CA THR A 23 -1.12 15.39 10.34
C THR A 23 -0.99 15.40 8.83
N THR A 24 -1.18 14.23 8.23
CA THR A 24 -1.30 14.05 6.79
C THR A 24 -2.75 14.29 6.37
N ALA A 25 -2.98 14.52 5.08
CA ALA A 25 -4.31 14.62 4.53
C ALA A 25 -4.36 14.04 3.13
N CYS A 26 -5.29 13.12 2.89
CA CYS A 26 -5.67 12.70 1.55
C CYS A 26 -7.18 12.91 1.41
N THR A 27 -7.57 13.87 0.57
CA THR A 27 -8.95 14.34 0.43
C THR A 27 -9.44 14.17 -0.99
N ALA A 28 -10.74 13.95 -1.16
CA ALA A 28 -11.35 13.76 -2.46
C ALA A 28 -12.62 14.61 -2.62
N VAL A 29 -12.76 15.23 -3.78
CA VAL A 29 -13.99 15.91 -4.22
C VAL A 29 -14.42 15.29 -5.54
N VAL A 30 -15.67 14.84 -5.59
CA VAL A 30 -16.29 14.29 -6.79
C VAL A 30 -17.37 15.26 -7.26
N ARG A 31 -17.28 15.70 -8.51
CA ARG A 31 -18.26 16.59 -9.12
C ARG A 31 -18.28 16.38 -10.63
N ASP A 32 -19.46 16.22 -11.23
CA ASP A 32 -19.65 16.14 -12.68
C ASP A 32 -18.71 15.11 -13.35
N MET A 33 -18.63 13.89 -12.79
CA MET A 33 -17.71 12.82 -13.21
C MET A 33 -16.21 13.18 -13.14
N GLN A 34 -15.84 14.26 -12.48
CA GLN A 34 -14.46 14.65 -12.20
C GLN A 34 -14.12 14.33 -10.75
N LEU A 35 -13.00 13.63 -10.56
CA LEU A 35 -12.40 13.36 -9.27
C LEU A 35 -11.20 14.29 -9.07
N TYR A 36 -11.24 15.07 -8.00
CA TYR A 36 -10.12 15.91 -7.55
C TYR A 36 -9.59 15.32 -6.25
N ILE A 37 -8.29 15.02 -6.21
CA ILE A 37 -7.61 14.54 -5.01
C ILE A 37 -6.60 15.58 -4.56
N GLY A 38 -6.65 15.96 -3.29
CA GLY A 38 -5.58 16.71 -2.64
C GLY A 38 -4.84 15.80 -1.67
N ASN A 39 -3.56 15.53 -1.94
CA ASN A 39 -2.70 14.73 -1.08
C ASN A 39 -1.63 15.58 -0.37
N LEU A 40 -1.40 15.28 0.90
CA LEU A 40 -0.39 15.90 1.74
C LEU A 40 0.10 14.84 2.75
N GLY A 41 1.06 14.03 2.35
CA GLY A 41 1.72 13.03 3.20
C GLY A 41 1.80 11.69 2.50
N ASP A 42 1.79 10.62 3.28
CA ASP A 42 1.87 9.21 2.87
C ASP A 42 0.55 8.45 3.00
N SER A 43 -0.54 9.13 3.37
CA SER A 43 -1.88 8.62 3.09
C SER A 43 -2.08 8.51 1.58
N ARG A 44 -2.83 7.49 1.15
CA ARG A 44 -2.85 7.11 -0.26
C ARG A 44 -4.27 6.90 -0.77
N CYS A 45 -4.50 7.33 -2.02
CA CYS A 45 -5.73 7.12 -2.76
C CYS A 45 -5.50 6.13 -3.92
N VAL A 46 -6.35 5.10 -3.97
CA VAL A 46 -6.34 4.06 -5.00
C VAL A 46 -7.73 3.93 -5.61
N LEU A 47 -7.79 3.97 -6.94
CA LEU A 47 -9.01 3.76 -7.72
C LEU A 47 -9.06 2.31 -8.24
N SER A 48 -10.20 1.64 -8.10
CA SER A 48 -10.46 0.36 -8.76
C SER A 48 -11.08 0.61 -10.13
N ARG A 49 -10.40 0.19 -11.20
CA ARG A 49 -10.91 0.26 -12.58
C ARG A 49 -10.90 -1.15 -13.17
N ALA A 50 -12.08 -1.66 -13.50
CA ALA A 50 -12.25 -3.04 -14.00
C ALA A 50 -11.52 -4.09 -13.13
N GLY A 51 -11.53 -3.92 -11.80
CA GLY A 51 -10.85 -4.80 -10.85
C GLY A 51 -9.33 -4.66 -10.73
N ARG A 52 -8.71 -3.70 -11.43
CA ARG A 52 -7.30 -3.38 -11.27
C ARG A 52 -7.12 -2.13 -10.42
N SER A 53 -6.06 -2.11 -9.63
CA SER A 53 -5.65 -0.94 -8.86
C SER A 53 -5.01 0.10 -9.79
N HIS A 54 -5.48 1.33 -9.66
CA HIS A 54 -4.92 2.52 -10.26
C HIS A 54 -4.54 3.46 -9.13
N LEU A 55 -3.24 3.57 -8.87
CA LEU A 55 -2.71 4.48 -7.87
C LEU A 55 -2.91 5.93 -8.36
N ILE A 56 -3.58 6.74 -7.53
CA ILE A 56 -3.89 8.14 -7.89
C ILE A 56 -2.91 9.12 -7.26
N THR A 57 -2.51 8.88 -6.01
CA THR A 57 -1.58 9.75 -5.28
C THR A 57 -0.18 9.16 -5.27
N VAL A 58 0.81 10.05 -5.16
CA VAL A 58 2.19 9.66 -4.85
C VAL A 58 2.44 10.04 -3.40
N ASP A 59 3.04 9.12 -2.64
CA ASP A 59 3.35 9.37 -1.24
C ASP A 59 4.48 10.40 -1.12
N HIS A 60 4.35 11.32 -0.18
CA HIS A 60 5.34 12.36 0.08
C HIS A 60 6.38 11.90 1.12
N SER A 61 7.15 10.86 0.81
CA SER A 61 8.21 10.34 1.68
C SER A 61 9.59 10.41 1.02
N CYS A 62 10.59 10.90 1.74
CA CYS A 62 11.97 10.91 1.28
C CYS A 62 12.56 9.50 1.15
N ARG A 63 11.94 8.47 1.73
CA ARG A 63 12.38 7.07 1.59
C ARG A 63 12.22 6.56 0.16
N THR A 64 11.14 6.96 -0.53
CA THR A 64 10.72 6.32 -1.79
C THR A 64 10.54 7.31 -2.94
N ASN A 65 10.45 8.62 -2.67
CA ASN A 65 10.11 9.62 -3.67
C ASN A 65 11.31 10.55 -3.97
N ALA A 66 11.91 10.39 -5.14
CA ALA A 66 13.08 11.17 -5.57
C ALA A 66 12.77 12.67 -5.77
N ASP A 67 11.56 13.02 -6.18
CA ASP A 67 11.15 14.42 -6.37
C ASP A 67 11.07 15.13 -5.02
N GLU A 68 10.53 14.46 -3.99
CA GLU A 68 10.53 15.00 -2.62
C GLU A 68 11.93 15.06 -2.04
N GLN A 69 12.80 14.09 -2.32
CA GLN A 69 14.22 14.17 -1.90
C GLN A 69 14.90 15.41 -2.48
N GLN A 70 14.66 15.70 -3.76
CA GLN A 70 15.25 16.87 -4.41
C GLN A 70 14.69 18.17 -3.81
N ARG A 71 13.37 18.29 -3.70
CA ARG A 71 12.71 19.46 -3.10
C ARG A 71 13.20 19.72 -1.68
N VAL A 72 13.25 18.69 -0.83
CA VAL A 72 13.70 18.82 0.56
C VAL A 72 15.11 19.39 0.65
N ARG A 73 16.03 18.96 -0.22
CA ARG A 73 17.41 19.50 -0.26
C ARG A 73 17.44 20.95 -0.74
N GLU A 74 16.64 21.31 -1.74
CA GLU A 74 16.53 22.69 -2.25
C GLU A 74 15.97 23.65 -1.19
N ASP A 75 15.03 23.16 -0.36
CA ASP A 75 14.44 23.87 0.76
C ASP A 75 15.35 23.90 2.02
N GLY A 76 16.59 23.40 1.91
CA GLY A 76 17.59 23.36 2.99
C GLY A 76 17.36 22.29 4.06
N GLY A 77 16.39 21.39 3.84
CA GLY A 77 16.08 20.29 4.74
C GLY A 77 17.04 19.12 4.58
N HIS A 78 17.09 18.28 5.62
CA HIS A 78 17.87 17.05 5.62
C HIS A 78 16.98 15.85 5.96
N TYR A 79 17.34 14.65 5.50
CA TYR A 79 16.65 13.42 5.86
C TYR A 79 17.66 12.28 6.03
N ASP A 80 17.34 11.33 6.91
CA ASP A 80 18.21 10.19 7.20
C ASP A 80 18.05 9.04 6.19
N THR A 81 18.80 7.95 6.38
CA THR A 81 18.74 6.75 5.51
C THR A 81 17.37 6.09 5.49
N ASP A 82 16.57 6.30 6.53
CA ASP A 82 15.22 5.76 6.67
C ASP A 82 14.14 6.71 6.13
N GLY A 83 14.54 7.88 5.61
CA GLY A 83 13.67 8.88 5.02
C GLY A 83 13.03 9.83 6.04
N TYR A 84 13.46 9.82 7.30
CA TYR A 84 12.96 10.74 8.31
C TYR A 84 13.58 12.12 8.13
N LEU A 85 12.73 13.11 7.89
CA LEU A 85 13.11 14.51 7.78
C LEU A 85 13.60 15.04 9.13
N ASN A 86 14.81 15.58 9.14
CA ASN A 86 15.54 16.09 10.31
C ASN A 86 15.54 15.10 11.50
N GLY A 87 15.49 13.79 11.22
CA GLY A 87 15.42 12.73 12.23
C GLY A 87 14.12 12.71 13.05
N ALA A 88 13.07 13.42 12.61
CA ALA A 88 11.86 13.64 13.40
C ALA A 88 10.58 13.07 12.76
N ILE A 89 10.40 13.19 11.44
CA ILE A 89 9.12 12.86 10.78
C ILE A 89 9.33 12.08 9.47
N GLY A 90 8.57 11.01 9.25
CA GLY A 90 8.69 10.13 8.08
C GLY A 90 8.11 10.68 6.76
N VAL A 91 7.50 11.86 6.81
CA VAL A 91 6.90 12.55 5.67
C VAL A 91 7.58 13.89 5.39
N SER A 92 7.58 14.28 4.12
CA SER A 92 8.11 15.54 3.63
C SER A 92 7.04 16.64 3.48
N ARG A 93 5.76 16.28 3.60
CA ARG A 93 4.63 17.21 3.58
C ARG A 93 3.61 16.87 4.66
N ALA A 94 3.24 17.85 5.48
CA ALA A 94 2.24 17.70 6.54
C ALA A 94 1.67 19.07 6.98
N PHE A 95 0.49 19.04 7.59
CA PHE A 95 0.04 20.15 8.44
C PHE A 95 0.70 20.05 9.82
N GLY A 96 0.93 21.18 10.48
CA GLY A 96 1.59 21.18 11.79
C GLY A 96 3.08 20.80 11.70
N ALA A 97 3.53 20.05 12.70
CA ALA A 97 4.92 19.62 12.90
C ALA A 97 5.91 20.80 12.95
N PHE A 98 5.60 21.76 13.83
CA PHE A 98 6.49 22.87 14.15
C PHE A 98 7.54 22.43 15.18
N ASP A 99 8.77 22.90 15.04
CA ASP A 99 9.85 22.69 15.98
C ASP A 99 9.49 23.32 17.34
N LYS A 100 9.66 22.55 18.42
CA LYS A 100 9.27 22.97 19.77
C LYS A 100 10.08 24.18 20.28
N ASN A 101 11.32 24.34 19.81
CA ASN A 101 12.27 25.32 20.33
C ASN A 101 12.13 26.66 19.59
N CYS A 102 11.98 26.63 18.27
CA CYS A 102 11.90 27.85 17.46
C CYS A 102 10.48 28.20 16.99
N GLY A 103 9.51 27.29 17.12
CA GLY A 103 8.12 27.51 16.67
C GLY A 103 7.96 27.59 15.15
N GLN A 104 9.02 27.28 14.39
CA GLN A 104 9.00 27.29 12.93
C GLN A 104 8.77 25.89 12.38
N LYS A 105 8.29 25.82 11.14
CA LYS A 105 8.12 24.55 10.46
C LYS A 105 9.49 23.92 10.21
N LEU A 106 9.58 22.59 10.32
CA LEU A 106 10.82 21.87 10.05
C LEU A 106 11.33 22.20 8.64
N SER A 107 12.63 22.48 8.50
CA SER A 107 13.23 22.76 7.20
C SER A 107 13.03 21.57 6.24
N GLY A 108 12.62 21.87 5.00
CA GLY A 108 12.19 20.87 4.01
C GLY A 108 10.73 20.40 4.13
N LEU A 109 10.03 20.68 5.23
CA LEU A 109 8.63 20.29 5.41
C LEU A 109 7.69 21.38 4.85
N THR A 110 6.82 21.02 3.90
CA THR A 110 5.80 21.94 3.36
C THR A 110 4.37 21.52 3.74
N CYS A 111 3.42 22.47 3.70
CA CYS A 111 1.98 22.19 3.77
C CYS A 111 1.29 22.35 2.40
N GLU A 112 2.05 22.45 1.32
CA GLU A 112 1.50 22.54 -0.03
C GLU A 112 1.05 21.16 -0.54
N PRO A 113 -0.26 20.95 -0.76
CA PRO A 113 -0.78 19.67 -1.22
C PRO A 113 -0.49 19.46 -2.71
N GLN A 114 -0.30 18.21 -3.11
CA GLN A 114 -0.32 17.82 -4.52
C GLN A 114 -1.78 17.60 -4.94
N ILE A 115 -2.20 18.27 -6.02
CA ILE A 115 -3.55 18.14 -6.57
C ILE A 115 -3.53 17.24 -7.80
N HIS A 116 -4.31 16.16 -7.78
CA HIS A 116 -4.55 15.30 -8.93
C HIS A 116 -5.98 15.44 -9.43
N LYS A 117 -6.17 15.43 -10.76
CA LYS A 117 -7.47 15.43 -11.41
C LYS A 117 -7.60 14.19 -12.31
N GLU A 118 -8.65 13.41 -12.10
CA GLU A 118 -8.98 12.25 -12.92
C GLU A 118 -10.44 12.35 -13.39
N THR A 119 -10.69 12.04 -14.66
CA THR A 119 -12.06 11.86 -15.15
C THR A 119 -12.51 10.43 -14.87
N LEU A 120 -13.60 10.30 -14.11
CA LEU A 120 -14.22 9.01 -13.80
C LEU A 120 -14.81 8.38 -15.06
N ARG A 121 -14.60 7.07 -15.20
CA ARG A 121 -15.01 6.25 -16.33
C ARG A 121 -16.06 5.24 -15.91
N ARG A 122 -16.76 4.68 -16.89
CA ARG A 122 -17.75 3.62 -16.67
C ARG A 122 -17.12 2.31 -16.18
N GLU A 123 -15.80 2.19 -16.14
CA GLU A 123 -15.09 1.04 -15.59
C GLU A 123 -14.62 1.28 -14.15
N ASP A 124 -14.75 2.50 -13.62
CA ASP A 124 -14.32 2.87 -12.27
C ASP A 124 -15.35 2.40 -11.25
N GLU A 125 -14.99 1.36 -10.48
CA GLU A 125 -15.91 0.69 -9.56
C GLU A 125 -16.02 1.47 -8.23
N PHE A 126 -14.89 1.75 -7.60
CA PHE A 126 -14.81 2.40 -6.30
C PHE A 126 -13.42 3.00 -6.07
N MET A 127 -13.32 3.87 -5.08
CA MET A 127 -12.07 4.47 -4.60
C MET A 127 -11.83 4.07 -3.14
N ILE A 128 -10.56 3.88 -2.79
CA ILE A 128 -10.04 3.64 -1.44
C ILE A 128 -9.13 4.80 -1.07
N ILE A 129 -9.36 5.44 0.07
CA ILE A 129 -8.39 6.31 0.73
C ILE A 129 -8.03 5.66 2.05
N ALA A 130 -6.75 5.44 2.32
CA ALA A 130 -6.31 4.88 3.60
C ALA A 130 -4.94 5.44 4.02
N CYS A 131 -4.63 5.33 5.31
CA CYS A 131 -3.32 5.67 5.84
C CYS A 131 -2.25 4.62 5.50
N ASP A 132 -1.00 5.00 5.71
CA ASP A 132 0.21 4.18 5.67
C ASP A 132 0.07 2.88 6.50
N GLY A 133 -0.53 2.93 7.69
CA GLY A 133 -0.76 1.72 8.49
C GLY A 133 -1.50 0.59 7.76
N VAL A 134 -2.34 0.90 6.76
CA VAL A 134 -2.95 -0.10 5.86
C VAL A 134 -1.97 -0.49 4.74
N PHE A 135 -1.40 0.50 4.08
CA PHE A 135 -0.64 0.33 2.85
C PHE A 135 0.81 -0.15 3.03
N ASP A 136 1.34 -0.10 4.24
CA ASP A 136 2.64 -0.66 4.61
C ASP A 136 2.64 -2.18 4.60
N VAL A 137 1.47 -2.79 4.87
CA VAL A 137 1.33 -4.26 4.94
C VAL A 137 0.40 -4.82 3.85
N ILE A 138 -0.31 -3.97 3.11
CA ILE A 138 -1.20 -4.36 2.01
C ILE A 138 -0.85 -3.57 0.75
N SER A 139 -0.58 -4.28 -0.35
CA SER A 139 -0.38 -3.62 -1.65
C SER A 139 -1.69 -3.05 -2.22
N CYS A 140 -1.60 -2.05 -3.10
CA CYS A 140 -2.77 -1.42 -3.74
C CYS A 140 -3.71 -2.44 -4.40
N GLN A 141 -3.16 -3.46 -5.06
CA GLN A 141 -3.97 -4.48 -5.72
C GLN A 141 -4.64 -5.43 -4.72
N GLU A 142 -3.98 -5.76 -3.62
CA GLU A 142 -4.58 -6.58 -2.55
C GLU A 142 -5.73 -5.84 -1.85
N ALA A 143 -5.57 -4.53 -1.62
CA ALA A 143 -6.63 -3.69 -1.09
C ALA A 143 -7.85 -3.68 -2.02
N VAL A 144 -7.63 -3.45 -3.33
CA VAL A 144 -8.70 -3.52 -4.35
C VAL A 144 -9.36 -4.90 -4.36
N ASN A 145 -8.58 -5.98 -4.33
CA ASN A 145 -9.13 -7.34 -4.33
C ASN A 145 -9.99 -7.61 -3.08
N CYS A 146 -9.54 -7.17 -1.90
CA CYS A 146 -10.26 -7.32 -0.64
C CYS A 146 -11.62 -6.61 -0.67
N VAL A 147 -11.61 -5.33 -1.06
CA VAL A 147 -12.82 -4.49 -1.15
C VAL A 147 -13.77 -5.05 -2.21
N ARG A 148 -13.25 -5.34 -3.40
CA ARG A 148 -14.04 -5.86 -4.51
C ARG A 148 -14.69 -7.19 -4.19
N LYS A 149 -14.00 -8.10 -3.48
CA LYS A 149 -14.57 -9.37 -3.02
C LYS A 149 -15.74 -9.13 -2.06
N HIS A 150 -15.61 -8.22 -1.10
CA HIS A 150 -16.68 -7.88 -0.16
C HIS A 150 -17.90 -7.30 -0.87
N LEU A 151 -17.71 -6.33 -1.77
CA LEU A 151 -18.80 -5.70 -2.52
C LEU A 151 -19.52 -6.71 -3.43
N ARG A 152 -18.79 -7.63 -4.09
CA ARG A 152 -19.37 -8.70 -4.91
C ARG A 152 -20.19 -9.70 -4.11
N GLY A 153 -19.84 -9.90 -2.84
CA GLY A 153 -20.59 -10.73 -1.89
C GLY A 153 -21.84 -10.05 -1.31
N GLY A 154 -22.19 -8.85 -1.77
CA GLY A 154 -23.34 -8.09 -1.24
C GLY A 154 -23.02 -7.20 -0.04
N GLY A 155 -21.73 -7.07 0.33
CA GLY A 155 -21.30 -6.16 1.38
C GLY A 155 -21.49 -4.69 1.01
N THR A 156 -21.54 -3.84 2.04
CA THR A 156 -21.56 -2.38 1.90
C THR A 156 -20.14 -1.81 1.87
N ALA A 157 -20.00 -0.57 1.42
CA ALA A 157 -18.72 0.15 1.48
C ALA A 157 -18.14 0.21 2.90
N GLU A 158 -18.99 0.31 3.92
CA GLU A 158 -18.58 0.30 5.33
C GLU A 158 -17.99 -1.05 5.75
N THR A 159 -18.70 -2.14 5.47
CA THR A 159 -18.18 -3.49 5.78
C THR A 159 -16.92 -3.82 4.99
N ALA A 160 -16.79 -3.30 3.78
CA ALA A 160 -15.57 -3.45 2.98
C ALA A 160 -14.39 -2.66 3.59
N ALA A 161 -14.63 -1.47 4.13
CA ALA A 161 -13.60 -0.67 4.80
C ALA A 161 -13.14 -1.33 6.10
N GLN A 162 -14.09 -1.84 6.90
CA GLN A 162 -13.80 -2.64 8.09
C GLN A 162 -12.98 -3.89 7.74
N ALA A 163 -13.36 -4.60 6.67
CA ALA A 163 -12.63 -5.77 6.21
C ALA A 163 -11.20 -5.44 5.76
N LEU A 164 -11.00 -4.30 5.10
CA LEU A 164 -9.67 -3.84 4.71
C LEU A 164 -8.79 -3.53 5.93
N CYS A 165 -9.32 -2.80 6.92
CA CYS A 165 -8.59 -2.55 8.17
C CYS A 165 -8.31 -3.85 8.93
N LYS A 166 -9.27 -4.78 9.00
CA LYS A 166 -9.07 -6.09 9.61
C LYS A 166 -7.97 -6.88 8.90
N PHE A 167 -7.92 -6.84 7.57
CA PHE A 167 -6.88 -7.50 6.81
C PHE A 167 -5.49 -6.92 7.12
N ALA A 168 -5.37 -5.60 7.30
CA ALA A 168 -4.10 -4.97 7.67
C ALA A 168 -3.68 -5.35 9.10
N PHE A 169 -4.65 -5.39 10.02
CA PHE A 169 -4.42 -5.86 11.39
C PHE A 169 -3.94 -7.31 11.44
N GLU A 170 -4.56 -8.21 10.67
CA GLU A 170 -4.17 -9.63 10.58
C GLU A 170 -2.76 -9.80 9.98
N ARG A 171 -2.35 -8.89 9.09
CA ARG A 171 -0.97 -8.78 8.60
C ARG A 171 0.01 -8.11 9.55
N ARG A 172 -0.38 -7.94 10.82
CA ARG A 172 0.46 -7.42 11.89
C ARG A 172 0.89 -5.97 11.68
N SER A 173 0.06 -5.14 11.02
CA SER A 173 0.27 -3.69 11.09
C SER A 173 0.36 -3.24 12.56
N LEU A 174 1.35 -2.41 12.85
CA LEU A 174 1.63 -1.89 14.18
C LEU A 174 1.09 -0.47 14.36
N ASP A 175 0.54 0.13 13.30
CA ASP A 175 0.09 1.50 13.27
C ASP A 175 -1.44 1.63 13.41
N ASN A 176 -1.92 2.88 13.46
CA ASN A 176 -3.32 3.24 13.37
C ASN A 176 -3.88 2.87 11.99
N LEU A 177 -5.12 2.39 11.95
CA LEU A 177 -5.73 1.90 10.71
C LEU A 177 -6.96 2.72 10.37
N SER A 178 -6.89 3.48 9.28
CA SER A 178 -8.02 4.26 8.80
C SER A 178 -8.25 4.03 7.32
N ALA A 179 -9.49 3.75 6.92
CA ALA A 179 -9.87 3.56 5.52
C ALA A 179 -11.23 4.19 5.20
N VAL A 180 -11.32 4.82 4.03
CA VAL A 180 -12.54 5.36 3.44
C VAL A 180 -12.79 4.71 2.10
N ILE A 181 -14.01 4.23 1.88
CA ILE A 181 -14.42 3.65 0.60
C ILE A 181 -15.60 4.43 0.03
N ALA A 182 -15.46 4.85 -1.23
CA ALA A 182 -16.50 5.48 -2.02
C ALA A 182 -16.81 4.60 -3.22
N VAL A 183 -18.05 4.12 -3.33
CA VAL A 183 -18.48 3.25 -4.45
C VAL A 183 -19.18 4.10 -5.51
N PHE A 184 -18.65 4.11 -6.73
CA PHE A 184 -19.24 4.78 -7.88
C PHE A 184 -20.26 3.87 -8.58
N GLN A 185 -19.89 2.59 -8.72
CA GLN A 185 -20.76 1.56 -9.24
C GLN A 185 -20.41 0.20 -8.63
N PRO A 186 -21.38 -0.69 -8.45
CA PRO A 186 -21.11 -2.01 -7.92
C PRO A 186 -20.20 -2.80 -8.88
N PRO A 187 -19.12 -3.41 -8.38
CA PRO A 187 -18.34 -4.35 -9.20
C PRO A 187 -19.24 -5.49 -9.64
N GLU A 188 -19.08 -5.96 -10.89
CA GLU A 188 -19.87 -7.07 -11.43
C GLU A 188 -19.93 -8.21 -10.42
N ARG A 189 -21.15 -8.64 -10.04
CA ARG A 189 -21.32 -9.74 -9.10
C ARG A 189 -20.59 -10.96 -9.64
N LEU A 190 -19.99 -11.74 -8.74
CA LEU A 190 -19.58 -13.09 -9.09
C LEU A 190 -20.87 -13.81 -9.48
N GLN A 191 -21.12 -14.00 -10.77
CA GLN A 191 -22.06 -15.01 -11.20
C GLN A 191 -21.53 -16.31 -10.61
N HIS A 192 -22.30 -16.91 -9.72
CA HIS A 192 -22.06 -18.28 -9.30
C HIS A 192 -21.98 -19.04 -10.63
N LYS A 193 -20.81 -19.59 -11.00
CA LYS A 193 -20.74 -20.45 -12.18
C LYS A 193 -21.84 -21.48 -11.95
N ASP A 194 -22.86 -21.45 -12.81
CA ASP A 194 -23.95 -22.38 -12.76
C ASP A 194 -23.33 -23.76 -12.58
N LYS A 195 -23.80 -24.48 -11.56
CA LYS A 195 -23.52 -25.90 -11.44
C LYS A 195 -23.93 -26.47 -12.78
N ARG A 196 -22.96 -26.85 -13.63
CA ARG A 196 -23.29 -27.68 -14.79
C ARG A 196 -24.10 -28.83 -14.22
N PRO A 197 -25.33 -29.08 -14.68
CA PRO A 197 -26.07 -30.26 -14.26
C PRO A 197 -25.14 -31.46 -14.48
N ALA A 198 -25.08 -32.37 -13.50
CA ALA A 198 -24.24 -33.56 -13.56
C ALA A 198 -24.55 -34.46 -14.78
N ASP A 199 -25.64 -34.16 -15.49
CA ASP A 199 -26.23 -35.00 -16.53
C ASP A 199 -25.96 -34.49 -17.96
N TRP A 200 -25.02 -33.55 -18.13
CA TRP A 200 -24.66 -33.09 -19.49
C TRP A 200 -23.73 -34.09 -20.18
N THR A 201 -24.30 -34.93 -21.05
CA THR A 201 -23.54 -35.74 -22.00
C THR A 201 -23.53 -35.05 -23.38
N PRO A 202 -22.37 -34.97 -24.06
CA PRO A 202 -22.32 -34.44 -25.42
C PRO A 202 -23.02 -35.42 -26.35
N THR A 203 -24.07 -34.97 -27.04
CA THR A 203 -24.66 -35.72 -28.14
C THR A 203 -23.74 -35.58 -29.36
N THR A 204 -23.02 -36.65 -29.70
CA THR A 204 -22.28 -36.73 -30.97
C THR A 204 -23.27 -37.06 -32.09
N PRO A 205 -23.32 -36.29 -33.20
CA PRO A 205 -24.05 -36.72 -34.39
C PRO A 205 -23.30 -37.89 -35.02
N GLY A 206 -23.95 -39.05 -35.11
CA GLY A 206 -23.39 -40.24 -35.73
C GLY A 206 -23.28 -40.10 -37.25
N LEU A 207 -22.12 -40.46 -37.79
CA LEU A 207 -21.93 -40.87 -39.18
C LEU A 207 -20.79 -41.91 -39.23
N GLY A 208 -21.14 -43.13 -39.63
CA GLY A 208 -20.29 -44.02 -40.43
C GLY A 208 -19.26 -44.89 -39.70
N GLU A 209 -19.60 -46.15 -39.50
CA GLU A 209 -18.63 -47.25 -39.36
C GLU A 209 -17.78 -47.38 -40.64
N GLU A 210 -16.45 -47.57 -40.51
CA GLU A 210 -15.71 -48.49 -41.38
C GLU A 210 -14.60 -49.20 -40.58
N LYS A 211 -14.45 -50.48 -40.89
CA LYS A 211 -13.67 -51.49 -40.15
C LYS A 211 -12.17 -51.46 -40.51
N ALA A 212 -11.42 -51.98 -39.52
CA ALA A 212 -9.99 -52.26 -39.44
C ALA A 212 -9.29 -52.91 -40.65
N THR A 213 -8.00 -52.59 -40.81
CA THR A 213 -6.95 -53.59 -41.12
C THR A 213 -5.62 -53.25 -40.43
N THR A 214 -5.05 -54.26 -39.79
CA THR A 214 -3.72 -54.42 -39.16
C THR A 214 -2.52 -54.27 -40.10
N ALA A 215 -1.38 -53.73 -39.62
CA ALA A 215 -0.01 -54.27 -39.83
C ALA A 215 1.11 -53.49 -39.07
N GLU A 216 1.81 -54.24 -38.22
CA GLU A 216 3.25 -54.28 -37.81
C GLU A 216 4.26 -53.09 -37.87
N ALA A 217 4.86 -52.85 -36.70
CA ALA A 217 6.30 -52.77 -36.31
C ALA A 217 7.42 -52.07 -37.14
N ARG A 218 7.99 -50.99 -36.53
CA ARG A 218 9.42 -50.62 -36.22
C ARG A 218 10.56 -50.74 -37.29
N PRO A 219 11.76 -50.12 -37.09
CA PRO A 219 12.18 -48.79 -36.58
C PRO A 219 13.35 -48.13 -37.39
N SER A 220 14.00 -47.11 -36.82
CA SER A 220 15.28 -46.43 -37.21
C SER A 220 15.11 -45.19 -38.13
N SER A 221 15.90 -44.12 -38.07
CA SER A 221 17.29 -43.94 -37.64
C SER A 221 17.65 -42.46 -37.33
N SER A 222 18.80 -42.34 -36.68
CA SER A 222 19.66 -41.22 -36.29
C SER A 222 19.92 -40.05 -37.26
N SER A 223 20.16 -38.85 -36.69
CA SER A 223 21.40 -38.05 -36.86
C SER A 223 21.38 -36.91 -35.82
N ARG A 224 22.18 -36.94 -34.75
CA ARG A 224 23.59 -36.51 -34.58
C ARG A 224 23.92 -35.10 -35.10
N SER A 225 24.18 -34.23 -34.12
CA SER A 225 24.82 -32.89 -34.09
C SER A 225 26.21 -32.85 -34.74
N PRO A 226 26.93 -31.70 -34.87
CA PRO A 226 27.69 -31.14 -33.71
C PRO A 226 28.07 -29.62 -33.66
N LEU A 227 28.29 -29.15 -32.42
CA LEU A 227 29.41 -28.36 -31.84
C LEU A 227 29.96 -27.05 -32.45
N ALA A 228 30.06 -26.00 -31.60
CA ALA A 228 31.29 -25.38 -31.05
C ALA A 228 30.88 -24.08 -30.28
N ALA A 229 31.19 -23.74 -29.02
CA ALA A 229 32.34 -23.88 -28.11
C ALA A 229 33.50 -22.89 -28.35
N THR A 230 33.61 -21.86 -27.48
CA THR A 230 34.81 -21.20 -26.90
C THR A 230 34.31 -20.12 -25.91
N GLN A 231 34.51 -20.18 -24.58
CA GLN A 231 35.73 -19.91 -23.76
C GLN A 231 36.39 -18.57 -24.11
N SER A 232 36.87 -17.70 -23.21
CA SER A 232 37.13 -17.69 -21.76
C SER A 232 37.58 -16.24 -21.40
N GLY A 233 37.66 -15.89 -20.11
CA GLY A 233 38.37 -14.68 -19.68
C GLY A 233 38.17 -14.32 -18.21
N ALA A 234 39.14 -14.69 -17.37
CA ALA A 234 39.21 -14.40 -15.94
C ALA A 234 40.37 -13.42 -15.62
N SER A 235 40.22 -12.61 -14.56
CA SER A 235 41.25 -11.93 -13.76
C SER A 235 40.49 -11.13 -12.68
N ALA A 236 40.63 -11.24 -11.35
CA ALA A 236 41.70 -11.55 -10.37
C ALA A 236 42.57 -10.35 -9.97
N GLY A 237 42.55 -10.03 -8.66
CA GLY A 237 43.49 -9.17 -7.90
C GLY A 237 42.89 -7.82 -7.47
N ASP A 238 43.13 -7.24 -6.28
CA ASP A 238 43.97 -7.60 -5.13
C ASP A 238 43.63 -6.68 -3.92
N ARG A 239 44.28 -6.95 -2.78
CA ARG A 239 43.97 -6.73 -1.36
C ARG A 239 44.33 -5.35 -0.75
N THR A 240 44.05 -5.30 0.57
CA THR A 240 44.67 -4.56 1.71
C THR A 240 43.95 -3.26 2.14
N GLY A 241 43.75 -2.91 3.41
CA GLY A 241 44.05 -3.51 4.73
C GLY A 241 44.04 -2.42 5.84
N VAL A 242 44.23 -2.82 7.12
CA VAL A 242 44.55 -2.01 8.35
C VAL A 242 43.34 -1.35 9.06
N SER A 243 42.81 -1.85 10.19
CA SER A 243 43.21 -1.82 11.65
C SER A 243 43.21 -0.40 12.28
N GLY A 244 42.85 -0.13 13.55
CA GLY A 244 42.46 -0.87 14.76
C GLY A 244 42.43 0.08 16.00
N GLY A 245 41.92 -0.40 17.15
CA GLY A 245 42.08 0.17 18.52
C GLY A 245 41.01 1.19 18.95
N GLY A 246 40.21 1.03 20.03
CA GLY A 246 40.52 0.80 21.46
C GLY A 246 40.48 2.16 22.19
N SER A 247 39.90 2.42 23.38
CA SER A 247 39.41 1.63 24.52
C SER A 247 38.85 2.56 25.62
N GLY A 248 37.87 2.09 26.41
CA GLY A 248 37.62 2.42 27.83
C GLY A 248 36.75 3.65 28.16
N ALA A 249 36.10 3.79 29.33
CA ALA A 249 35.68 2.90 30.43
C ALA A 249 34.85 3.76 31.44
N ALA A 250 33.95 3.11 32.21
CA ALA A 250 33.25 3.57 33.43
C ALA A 250 32.19 4.69 33.26
N GLY A 251 31.03 4.69 33.91
CA GLY A 251 30.42 3.82 34.91
C GLY A 251 29.49 4.67 35.79
N SER A 252 28.23 4.27 35.99
CA SER A 252 27.47 4.42 37.25
C SER A 252 26.01 4.01 37.02
N GLY A 253 25.55 3.05 37.82
CA GLY A 253 24.20 2.52 37.78
C GLY A 253 23.13 3.53 38.19
N GLY A 254 21.96 3.37 37.58
CA GLY A 254 20.70 3.94 38.00
C GLY A 254 19.62 2.92 37.67
N ASP A 255 19.32 2.10 38.66
CA ASP A 255 18.21 1.15 38.65
C ASP A 255 16.90 1.93 38.45
N ARG A 256 16.33 1.83 37.24
CA ARG A 256 15.00 2.36 36.90
C ARG A 256 14.08 1.18 36.67
N THR A 257 13.25 0.93 37.66
CA THR A 257 12.10 0.05 37.62
C THR A 257 11.29 0.35 36.34
N ALA A 258 11.22 -0.65 35.47
CA ALA A 258 10.38 -0.64 34.28
C ALA A 258 8.91 -0.67 34.69
N ALA A 259 8.29 0.51 34.83
CA ALA A 259 6.86 0.63 34.72
C ALA A 259 6.50 0.36 33.26
N GLY A 260 5.91 -0.81 33.00
CA GLY A 260 5.58 -1.24 31.65
C GLY A 260 4.68 -0.23 30.95
N GLU A 261 5.24 0.43 29.93
CA GLU A 261 4.45 1.08 28.89
C GLU A 261 3.67 -0.01 28.16
N GLY A 262 2.36 -0.06 28.39
CA GLY A 262 1.47 -0.83 27.54
C GLY A 262 1.56 -0.31 26.10
N PRO A 263 1.45 -1.20 25.08
CA PRO A 263 1.60 -0.79 23.68
C PRO A 263 0.62 0.34 23.33
N PRO A 264 1.02 1.28 22.44
CA PRO A 264 0.18 2.40 22.04
C PRO A 264 -1.21 1.92 21.61
N ARG A 265 -2.25 2.55 22.14
CA ARG A 265 -3.65 2.17 21.87
C ARG A 265 -3.96 2.41 20.40
N ARG A 266 -4.10 1.31 19.64
CA ARG A 266 -4.44 1.31 18.22
C ARG A 266 -5.85 1.85 18.01
N ARG A 267 -6.00 2.84 17.13
CA ARG A 267 -7.32 3.32 16.69
C ARG A 267 -7.63 2.77 15.30
N ILE A 268 -8.83 2.22 15.15
CA ILE A 268 -9.38 1.81 13.86
C ILE A 268 -10.53 2.76 13.53
N ASN A 269 -10.42 3.55 12.46
CA ASN A 269 -11.49 4.41 11.99
C ASN A 269 -11.89 4.01 10.56
N PHE A 270 -13.18 4.09 10.23
CA PHE A 270 -13.64 3.83 8.88
C PHE A 270 -14.77 4.78 8.51
N ALA A 271 -14.86 5.14 7.23
CA ALA A 271 -15.98 5.90 6.70
C ALA A 271 -16.40 5.37 5.33
N ALA A 272 -17.68 5.50 5.03
CA ALA A 272 -18.25 5.04 3.77
C ALA A 272 -19.16 6.11 3.17
N LEU A 273 -19.05 6.30 1.86
CA LEU A 273 -19.93 7.17 1.07
C LEU A 273 -20.62 6.31 0.00
N LYS A 274 -21.94 6.46 -0.13
CA LYS A 274 -22.78 5.77 -1.10
C LYS A 274 -23.61 6.79 -1.87
N GLY A 275 -23.66 6.68 -3.20
CA GLY A 275 -24.47 7.55 -4.05
C GLY A 275 -23.85 8.93 -4.31
N LEU A 276 -22.60 8.97 -4.77
CA LEU A 276 -21.87 10.23 -5.07
C LEU A 276 -22.04 10.72 -6.52
N LEU A 277 -22.93 10.09 -7.29
CA LEU A 277 -23.26 10.43 -8.66
C LEU A 277 -24.78 10.40 -8.83
#